data_AF-A0A1Q7V1D1-F1
#
_entry.id   AF-A0A1Q7V1D1-F1
#
_cell.length_a   1.000
_cell.length_b   1.000
_cell.length_c   1.000
_cell.angle_alpha   90.00
_cell.angle_beta   90.00
_cell.angle_gamma   90.00
#
_symmetry.space_group_name_H-M   'P 1'
#
loop_
_entity.id
_entity.type
_entity.pdbx_description
1 polymer ?
#
loop_
_entity_poly.entity_id
_entity_poly.type
_entity_poly.pdbx_seq_one_letter_code
_entity_poly.pdbx_strand_id
1 'polypeptide(L)' 'MVDSVDRERIAYVKHYFNADWPTRSLYHMMLNTAVGNEPVVKTILETMHRVAGRPKATEFENSKTHTVPH' A
#
# COMPACT_ATOMS: atom_id res chain seq x y z
N MET A 1 -1.29 19.83 -10.36
CA MET A 1 -2.18 19.16 -9.38
C MET A 1 -1.70 17.75 -9.06
N VAL A 2 -1.34 16.94 -10.06
CA VAL A 2 -0.72 15.61 -9.80
C VAL A 2 0.65 15.74 -9.12
N ASP A 3 1.51 16.63 -9.61
CA ASP A 3 2.86 16.80 -9.05
C ASP A 3 2.89 17.25 -7.59
N SER A 4 1.93 18.09 -7.16
CA SER A 4 1.82 18.50 -5.76
C SER A 4 1.38 17.33 -4.87
N VAL A 5 0.42 16.53 -5.35
CA VAL A 5 -0.05 15.32 -4.64
C VAL A 5 1.07 14.27 -4.55
N ASP A 6 1.86 14.08 -5.60
CA ASP A 6 2.97 13.13 -5.58
C ASP A 6 4.09 13.59 -4.63
N ARG A 7 4.36 14.89 -4.52
CA ARG A 7 5.28 15.42 -3.50
C ARG A 7 4.79 15.16 -2.08
N GLU A 8 3.49 15.32 -1.82
CA GLU A 8 2.90 15.00 -0.52
C GLU A 8 3.01 13.51 -0.19
N ARG A 9 2.78 12.63 -1.17
CA ARG A 9 2.98 11.17 -1.02
C ARG A 9 4.44 10.82 -0.72
N ILE A 10 5.39 11.42 -1.45
CA ILE A 10 6.83 11.23 -1.21
C ILE A 10 7.18 11.65 0.22
N ALA A 11 6.74 12.84 0.65
CA ALA A 11 7.01 13.34 1.99
C ALA A 11 6.41 12.43 3.09
N TYR A 12 5.17 11.99 2.91
CA TYR A 12 4.49 11.08 3.82
C TYR A 12 5.21 9.74 3.94
N VAL A 13 5.52 9.10 2.81
CA VAL A 13 6.19 7.78 2.81
C VAL A 13 7.59 7.90 3.41
N LYS A 14 8.32 8.96 3.09
CA LYS A 14 9.65 9.20 3.67
C LYS A 14 9.60 9.38 5.18
N HIS A 15 8.65 10.17 5.67
CA HIS A 15 8.51 10.47 7.10
C HIS A 15 8.12 9.23 7.92
N TYR A 16 7.12 8.46 7.46
CA TYR A 16 6.55 7.37 8.26
C TYR A 16 7.18 6.00 8.03
N PHE A 17 7.74 5.76 6.84
CA PHE A 17 8.28 4.44 6.46
C PHE A 17 9.79 4.46 6.24
N ASN A 18 10.44 5.63 6.34
CA ASN A 18 11.85 5.84 6.01
C ASN A 18 12.26 5.21 4.66
N ALA A 19 11.33 5.24 3.70
CA ALA A 19 11.46 4.63 2.40
C ALA A 19 11.12 5.65 1.32
N ASP A 20 11.60 5.41 0.10
CA ASP A 20 11.26 6.28 -1.03
C ASP A 20 9.94 5.81 -1.65
N TRP A 21 9.07 6.74 -2.02
CA TRP A 21 7.89 6.40 -2.82
C TRP A 21 8.27 6.34 -4.32
N PRO A 22 7.79 5.35 -5.11
CA PRO A 22 6.90 4.25 -4.78
C PRO A 22 7.65 2.91 -4.63
N THR A 23 8.55 2.78 -3.64
CA THR A 23 9.34 1.55 -3.43
C THR A 23 8.45 0.31 -3.34
N ARG A 24 8.72 -0.69 -4.20
CA ARG A 24 7.86 -1.87 -4.39
C ARG A 24 7.65 -2.71 -3.13
N SER A 25 8.64 -2.77 -2.25
CA SER A 25 8.57 -3.59 -1.03
C SER A 25 7.54 -3.12 -0.01
N LEU A 26 6.99 -1.91 -0.16
CA LEU A 26 5.92 -1.40 0.70
C LEU A 26 4.52 -1.92 0.32
N TYR A 27 4.40 -2.63 -0.80
CA TYR A 27 3.11 -3.06 -1.34
C TYR A 27 3.07 -4.57 -1.56
N HIS A 28 1.96 -5.21 -1.18
CA HIS A 28 1.70 -6.60 -1.57
C HIS A 28 1.45 -6.73 -3.09
N MET A 29 0.96 -5.66 -3.72
CA MET A 29 0.67 -5.59 -5.15
C MET A 29 0.91 -4.17 -5.68
N MET A 30 1.51 -4.07 -6.86
CA MET A 30 1.50 -2.86 -7.68
C MET A 30 0.86 -3.21 -9.02
N LEU A 31 -0.20 -2.48 -9.40
CA LEU A 31 -0.99 -2.75 -10.59
C LEU A 31 -0.90 -1.58 -11.57
N ASN A 32 -0.75 -1.88 -12.86
CA ASN A 32 -0.88 -0.90 -13.93
C ASN A 32 -2.36 -0.79 -14.31
N THR A 33 -2.94 0.40 -14.18
CA THR A 33 -4.37 0.65 -14.45
C THR A 33 -4.70 0.80 -15.93
N ALA A 34 -3.70 0.85 -16.83
CA ALA A 34 -3.91 0.97 -18.27
C ALA A 34 -4.71 -0.20 -18.87
N VAL A 35 -4.82 -1.32 -18.16
CA VAL A 35 -5.61 -2.50 -18.58
C VAL A 35 -7.13 -2.33 -18.37
N GLY A 36 -7.57 -1.27 -17.69
CA GLY A 36 -8.98 -1.00 -17.40
C GLY A 36 -9.39 -1.33 -15.96
N ASN A 37 -10.53 -0.77 -15.53
CA ASN A 37 -10.97 -0.85 -14.13
C ASN A 37 -11.40 -2.27 -13.74
N GLU A 38 -12.21 -2.92 -14.57
CA GLU A 38 -12.74 -4.26 -14.33
C GLU A 38 -11.64 -5.31 -14.08
N PRO A 39 -10.61 -5.45 -14.96
CA PRO A 39 -9.53 -6.39 -14.70
C PRO A 39 -8.70 -6.04 -13.46
N VAL A 40 -8.49 -4.74 -13.16
CA VAL A 40 -7.78 -4.31 -11.94
C VAL A 40 -8.55 -4.71 -10.69
N VAL A 41 -9.84 -4.35 -10.62
CA VAL A 41 -10.71 -4.66 -9.47
C VAL A 41 -10.82 -6.17 -9.27
N LYS A 42 -11.03 -6.93 -10.34
CA LYS A 42 -11.08 -8.39 -10.28
C LYS A 42 -9.78 -8.97 -9.71
N THR A 43 -8.63 -8.50 -10.18
CA THR A 43 -7.32 -8.97 -9.71
C THR A 43 -7.10 -8.68 -8.22
N ILE A 44 -7.55 -7.52 -7.73
CA ILE A 44 -7.50 -7.18 -6.30
C ILE A 44 -8.37 -8.15 -5.49
N LEU A 45 -9.62 -8.35 -5.90
CA LEU A 45 -10.56 -9.24 -5.20
C LEU A 45 -10.05 -10.69 -5.18
N GLU A 46 -9.58 -11.22 -6.30
CA GLU A 46 -9.04 -12.58 -6.39
C GLU A 46 -7.81 -12.75 -5.50
N THR A 47 -6.93 -11.74 -5.43
CA THR A 47 -5.77 -11.78 -4.55
C THR A 47 -6.19 -11.76 -3.08
N MET A 48 -7.16 -10.92 -2.70
CA MET A 48 -7.72 -10.89 -1.33
C MET A 48 -8.28 -12.27 -0.92
N HIS A 49 -9.05 -12.91 -1.79
CA HIS A 49 -9.57 -14.26 -1.54
C HIS A 49 -8.45 -15.30 -1.41
N ARG A 50 -7.39 -15.19 -2.22
CA ARG A 50 -6.25 -16.12 -2.20
C ARG A 50 -5.44 -16.04 -0.90
N VAL A 51 -5.28 -14.84 -0.35
CA VAL A 51 -4.51 -14.61 0.88
C VAL A 51 -5.36 -14.68 2.15
N ALA A 52 -6.69 -14.68 2.03
CA ALA A 52 -7.59 -14.83 3.17
C ALA A 52 -7.28 -16.11 3.97
N GLY A 53 -7.12 -15.96 5.30
CA GLY A 53 -6.84 -17.08 6.20
C GLY A 53 -5.45 -17.70 6.07
N ARG A 54 -4.55 -17.15 5.25
CA ARG A 54 -3.17 -17.63 5.16
C ARG A 54 -2.37 -17.19 6.40
N PRO A 55 -1.41 -18.01 6.85
CA PRO A 55 -0.50 -17.62 7.92
C PRO A 55 0.20 -16.32 7.52
N LYS A 56 0.22 -15.34 8.44
CA LYS A 56 1.03 -14.14 8.25
C LYS A 56 2.49 -14.59 8.20
N ALA A 57 3.23 -14.13 7.18
CA ALA A 57 4.64 -14.50 7.01
C ALA A 57 5.51 -14.05 8.19
N THR A 58 5.03 -13.04 8.93
CA THR A 58 5.62 -12.55 10.17
C THR A 58 4.51 -12.32 11.19
N GLU A 59 4.83 -12.43 12.48
CA GLU A 59 3.96 -12.01 13.59
C GLU A 59 3.88 -10.48 13.73
N PHE A 60 4.28 -9.73 12.69
CA PHE A 60 4.24 -8.27 12.69
C PHE A 60 2.78 -7.79 12.65
N GLU A 61 2.17 -7.73 13.82
CA GLU A 61 1.09 -6.82 14.15
C GLU A 61 1.72 -5.42 14.25
N ASN A 62 1.18 -4.43 13.54
CA ASN A 62 1.69 -3.06 13.59
C ASN A 62 1.48 -2.53 15.02
N SER A 63 2.46 -2.73 15.90
CA SER A 63 2.36 -2.29 17.28
C SER A 63 2.40 -0.77 17.28
N LYS A 64 1.31 -0.19 17.80
CA LYS A 64 1.08 1.25 17.98
C LYS A 64 0.55 1.95 16.72
N THR A 65 -0.78 2.00 16.63
CA THR A 65 -1.48 3.24 16.29
C THR A 65 -0.80 4.37 17.07
N HIS A 66 0.04 5.15 16.39
CA HIS A 66 0.50 6.42 16.92
C HIS A 66 -0.73 7.34 16.92
N THR A 67 -1.52 7.31 18.00
CA THR A 67 -2.52 8.34 18.27
C THR A 67 -1.76 9.65 18.40
N VAL A 68 -1.76 10.44 17.33
CA VAL A 68 -1.37 11.85 17.39
C VAL A 68 -2.44 12.55 18.24
N PRO A 69 -2.10 13.16 19.39
CA PRO A 69 -3.04 13.99 20.12
C PRO A 69 -3.34 15.25 19.30
N HIS A 70 -4.64 15.55 19.19
CA HIS A 70 -5.32 16.77 18.72
C HIS A 70 -4.52 17.90 18.07
#